data_AF-A0A432PAJ3-F1
#
_entry.id   AF-A0A432PAJ3-F1
#
_cell.length_a   1.000
_cell.length_b   1.000
_cell.length_c   1.000
_cell.angle_alpha   90.00
_cell.angle_beta   90.00
_cell.angle_gamma   90.00
#
_symmetry.space_group_name_H-M   'P 1'
#
loop_
_entity.id
_entity.type
_entity.pdbx_description
1 polymer ?
#
loop_
_entity_poly.entity_id
_entity_poly.type
_entity_poly.pdbx_seq_one_letter_code
_entity_poly.pdbx_strand_id
1 'polypeptide(L)' 'MKHAFLADGLPSEREIEAVLAWHDNNTHAAIGTLLDDIRHLRLQLVLVEGAMGRGMTRGWRPTYDRD' A
#
# COMPACT_ATOMS: atom_id res chain seq x y z
N MET A 1 16.83 10.52 -15.29
CA MET A 1 15.60 9.79 -14.92
C MET A 1 15.69 9.21 -13.49
N LYS A 2 15.95 10.04 -12.46
CA LYS A 2 15.96 9.58 -11.05
C LYS A 2 15.11 10.46 -10.12
N HIS A 3 14.54 11.55 -10.65
CA HIS A 3 13.73 12.51 -9.88
C HIS A 3 12.21 12.35 -10.06
N ALA A 4 11.74 11.47 -10.96
CA ALA A 4 10.31 11.21 -11.17
C ALA A 4 9.72 10.19 -10.18
N PHE A 5 10.51 9.20 -9.74
CA PHE A 5 10.02 8.11 -8.89
C PHE A 5 9.69 8.52 -7.44
N LEU A 6 10.22 9.65 -6.95
CA LEU A 6 9.92 10.16 -5.60
C LEU A 6 8.71 11.10 -5.57
N ALA A 7 8.35 11.73 -6.69
CA ALA A 7 7.24 12.68 -6.75
C ALA A 7 5.88 11.99 -6.94
N ASP A 8 5.83 10.84 -7.61
CA ASP A 8 4.58 10.11 -7.90
C ASP A 8 4.11 9.20 -6.75
N GLY A 9 4.87 9.10 -5.66
CA GLY A 9 4.63 8.11 -4.58
C GLY A 9 4.24 8.68 -3.22
N LEU A 10 4.37 10.00 -3.02
CA LEU A 10 4.00 10.67 -1.77
C LEU A 10 2.58 11.25 -1.92
N PRO A 11 1.71 11.04 -0.92
CA PRO A 11 0.38 11.63 -0.96
C PRO A 11 0.50 13.16 -0.95
N SER A 12 -0.31 13.81 -1.77
CA SER A 12 -0.46 15.26 -1.77
C SER A 12 -1.01 15.75 -0.43
N GLU A 13 -0.75 17.02 -0.10
CA GLU A 13 -1.26 17.63 1.13
C GLU A 13 -2.79 17.52 1.27
N ARG A 14 -3.52 17.65 0.16
CA ARG A 14 -4.98 17.46 0.13
C ARG A 14 -5.41 16.03 0.46
N GLU A 15 -4.65 15.04 0.02
CA GLU A 15 -4.93 13.62 0.34
C GLU A 15 -4.66 13.33 1.81
N ILE A 16 -3.59 13.90 2.37
CA ILE A 16 -3.27 13.81 3.80
C ILE A 16 -4.39 14.46 4.62
N GLU A 17 -4.81 15.67 4.26
CA GLU A 17 -5.91 16.38 4.93
C GLU A 17 -7.22 15.60 4.88
N ALA A 18 -7.55 14.99 3.73
CA ALA A 18 -8.75 14.18 3.59
C ALA A 18 -8.75 12.95 4.52
N VAL A 19 -7.60 12.25 4.63
CA VAL A 19 -7.45 11.12 5.54
C VAL A 19 -7.55 11.58 7.00
N LEU A 20 -6.91 12.69 7.36
CA LEU A 20 -6.99 13.24 8.71
C LEU A 20 -8.43 13.66 9.06
N ALA A 21 -9.14 14.31 8.14
CA ALA A 21 -10.54 14.71 8.34
C ALA A 21 -11.47 13.52 8.57
N TRP A 22 -11.24 12.38 7.92
CA TRP A 22 -12.01 11.16 8.16
C TRP A 22 -11.78 10.57 9.57
N HIS A 23 -10.66 10.89 10.19
CA HIS A 23 -10.28 10.45 11.53
C HIS A 23 -10.44 11.52 12.62
N ASP A 24 -11.28 12.55 12.41
CA ASP A 24 -11.44 13.67 13.35
C ASP A 24 -10.10 14.36 13.71
N ASN A 25 -9.19 14.44 12.74
CA ASN A 25 -7.79 14.89 12.89
C ASN A 25 -6.96 14.07 13.90
N ASN A 26 -7.38 12.85 14.24
CA ASN A 26 -6.61 11.92 15.05
C ASN A 26 -5.55 11.20 14.18
N THR A 27 -4.36 11.77 14.13
CA THR A 27 -3.23 11.22 13.36
C THR A 27 -2.87 9.79 13.74
N HIS A 28 -2.98 9.41 15.02
CA HIS A 28 -2.67 8.04 15.45
C HIS A 28 -3.69 7.03 14.93
N ALA A 29 -4.98 7.37 14.92
CA ALA A 29 -6.03 6.53 14.36
C ALA A 29 -5.88 6.38 12.83
N ALA A 30 -5.50 7.47 12.15
CA ALA A 30 -5.20 7.47 10.72
C ALA A 30 -4.04 6.55 10.36
N ILE A 31 -2.90 6.71 11.05
CA ILE A 31 -1.73 5.85 10.83
C ILE A 31 -2.06 4.39 11.14
N GLY A 32 -2.79 4.13 12.22
CA GLY A 32 -3.22 2.76 12.59
C GLY A 32 -4.01 2.09 11.47
N THR A 33 -4.99 2.80 10.91
CA THR A 33 -5.83 2.28 9.82
C THR A 33 -5.01 1.98 8.57
N LEU A 34 -4.12 2.89 8.16
CA LEU A 34 -3.26 2.68 6.99
C LEU A 34 -2.31 1.49 7.17
N LEU A 35 -1.79 1.28 8.38
CA LEU A 35 -0.94 0.12 8.67
C LEU A 35 -1.74 -1.20 8.61
N ASP A 36 -2.99 -1.18 9.07
CA ASP A 36 -3.89 -2.33 8.99
C ASP A 36 -4.26 -2.64 7.55
N ASP A 37 -4.54 -1.62 6.73
CA ASP A 37 -4.80 -1.76 5.30
C ASP A 37 -3.59 -2.36 4.56
N ILE A 38 -2.37 -1.89 4.84
CA ILE A 38 -1.15 -2.47 4.26
C ILE A 38 -1.02 -3.94 4.63
N ARG A 39 -1.26 -4.30 5.90
CA ARG A 39 -1.20 -5.70 6.35
C ARG A 39 -2.25 -6.55 5.64
N HIS A 40 -3.46 -6.02 5.48
CA HIS A 40 -4.55 -6.68 4.77
C HIS A 40 -4.21 -6.92 3.29
N LEU A 41 -3.68 -5.91 2.59
CA LEU A 41 -3.27 -6.04 1.19
C LEU A 41 -2.12 -7.04 1.02
N ARG A 42 -1.14 -7.05 1.93
CA ARG A 42 -0.06 -8.06 1.94
C ARG A 42 -0.61 -9.47 2.13
N LEU A 43 -1.59 -9.65 3.02
CA LEU A 43 -2.27 -10.93 3.20
C LEU A 43 -3.02 -11.36 1.93
N GLN A 44 -3.76 -10.45 1.29
CA GLN A 44 -4.44 -10.75 0.02
C GLN A 44 -3.44 -11.19 -1.06
N LEU A 45 -2.30 -10.51 -1.18
CA LEU A 45 -1.26 -10.89 -2.14
C LEU A 45 -0.72 -12.30 -1.89
N VAL A 46 -0.45 -12.67 -0.64
CA VAL A 46 -0.02 -14.04 -0.27
C VAL A 46 -1.09 -15.07 -0.63
N LEU A 47 -2.36 -14.77 -0.35
CA LEU A 47 -3.47 -15.67 -0.68
C LEU A 47 -3.62 -15.85 -2.20
N VAL A 48 -3.53 -14.78 -2.97
CA VAL A 48 -3.58 -14.82 -4.44
C VAL A 48 -2.38 -15.59 -5.00
N GLU A 49 -1.17 -15.35 -4.49
CA GLU A 49 0.02 -16.11 -4.90
C GLU A 49 -0.12 -17.61 -4.59
N GLY A 50 -0.67 -17.98 -3.44
CA GLY A 50 -0.92 -19.37 -3.08
C GLY A 50 -2.03 -20.04 -3.92
N ALA A 51 -3.09 -19.29 -4.25
CA ALA A 51 -4.21 -19.78 -5.05
C ALA A 51 -3.85 -19.89 -6.55
N MET A 52 -3.03 -18.97 -7.06
CA MET A 52 -2.49 -19.03 -8.41
C MET A 52 -1.27 -19.97 -8.42
N GLY A 53 -1.50 -21.27 -8.64
CA GLY A 53 -0.41 -22.25 -8.74
C GLY A 53 0.67 -21.88 -9.77
N ARG A 54 1.85 -22.52 -9.70
CA ARG A 54 3.09 -22.22 -10.45
C ARG A 54 2.96 -22.03 -11.99
N GLY A 55 1.84 -22.42 -12.59
CA GLY A 55 1.59 -22.31 -14.03
C GLY A 55 0.85 -21.05 -14.49
N MET A 56 0.10 -20.37 -13.60
CA MET A 56 -0.73 -19.21 -14.00
C MET A 56 0.04 -17.89 -13.89
N THR A 57 0.95 -17.79 -12.92
CA THR A 57 1.85 -16.66 -12.71
C THR A 57 3.23 -17.01 -13.28
N ARG A 58 3.49 -16.68 -14.55
CA ARG A 58 4.79 -16.88 -15.21
C ARG A 58 5.93 -16.12 -14.49
N GLY A 59 6.46 -16.69 -13.41
CA GLY A 59 7.63 -16.18 -12.68
C GLY A 59 7.42 -14.87 -11.91
N TRP A 60 6.18 -14.38 -11.78
CA TRP A 60 5.90 -13.17 -11.02
C TRP A 60 5.83 -13.48 -9.52
N ARG A 61 6.56 -12.71 -8.71
CA ARG A 61 6.52 -12.73 -7.25
C ARG A 61 6.22 -11.32 -6.74
N PRO A 62 5.32 -11.14 -5.76
CA PRO A 62 5.05 -9.84 -5.18
C PRO A 62 6.32 -9.24 -4.55
N THR A 63 6.63 -7.99 -4.86
CA THR A 63 7.63 -7.20 -4.12
C THR A 63 6.90 -6.41 -3.04
N TYR A 64 7.23 -6.66 -1.79
CA TYR A 64 6.52 -6.07 -0.64
C TYR A 64 7.10 -4.74 -0.17
N ASP A 65 8.29 -4.40 -0.66
CA ASP A 65 9.01 -3.18 -0.35
C ASP A 65 8.87 -2.18 -1.51
N ARG A 66 8.84 -0.89 -1.18
CA ARG A 66 9.01 0.18 -2.17
C ARG A 66 10.48 0.59 -2.15
N ASP A 67 11.17 0.45 -3.28
CA ASP A 67 12.48 1.10 -3.55
C ASP A 67 12.31 2.58 -3.90
#